data_AF-A0A8K0D5E0-F1
#
_entry.id   AF-A0A8K0D5E0-F1
#
_cell.length_a   1.000
_cell.length_b   1.000
_cell.length_c   1.000
_cell.angle_alpha   90.00
_cell.angle_beta   90.00
_cell.angle_gamma   90.00
#
_symmetry.space_group_name_H-M   'P 1'
#
loop_
_entity.id
_entity.type
_entity.pdbx_description
1 polymer ?
#
loop_
_entity_poly.entity_id
_entity_poly.type
_entity_poly.pdbx_seq_one_letter_code
_entity_poly.pdbx_strand_id
1 'polypeptide(L)'
;MEMFNSLCELSLYGNNEDLENDINLRLPLHRCDIYGSKKAGKRLQEMMKLGSSQHWSKTLKILTGKEYITAKPLLDYYEPIYKWLKQYVQLYNIPVGW
;
A
#
# COMPACT_ATOMS: atom_id res chain seq x y z
N MET A 1 -3.56 4.84 0.17
CA MET A 1 -2.32 4.25 0.74
C MET A 1 -1.39 3.70 -0.34
N GLU A 2 -1.47 4.18 -1.59
CA GLU A 2 -0.69 3.65 -2.73
C GLU A 2 0.83 3.77 -2.52
N MET A 3 1.28 4.93 -2.06
CA MET A 3 2.71 5.16 -1.77
C MET A 3 3.24 4.20 -0.71
N PHE A 4 2.49 3.99 0.38
CA PHE A 4 2.90 3.09 1.46
C PHE A 4 2.96 1.64 0.99
N ASN A 5 1.99 1.19 0.18
CA ASN A 5 2.02 -0.15 -0.42
C ASN A 5 3.28 -0.37 -1.24
N SER A 6 3.60 0.57 -2.13
CA SER A 6 4.80 0.45 -2.96
C SER A 6 6.11 0.50 -2.14
N LEU A 7 6.19 1.38 -1.13
CA LEU A 7 7.35 1.41 -0.23
C LEU A 7 7.50 0.11 0.57
N CYS A 8 6.38 -0.49 0.96
CA CYS A 8 6.36 -1.78 1.64
C CYS A 8 6.90 -2.89 0.73
N GLU A 9 6.37 -3.00 -0.49
CA GLU A 9 6.82 -3.97 -1.51
C GLU A 9 8.32 -3.81 -1.79
N LEU A 10 8.79 -2.57 -1.96
CA LEU A 10 10.22 -2.28 -2.16
C LEU A 10 11.08 -2.67 -0.95
N SER A 11 10.53 -2.58 0.26
CA SER A 11 11.24 -2.94 1.50
C SER A 11 11.33 -4.45 1.70
N LEU A 12 10.28 -5.19 1.34
CA LEU A 12 10.20 -6.64 1.53
C LEU A 12 10.85 -7.42 0.37
N TYR A 13 10.56 -7.04 -0.88
CA TYR A 13 10.88 -7.85 -2.06
C TYR A 13 11.97 -7.22 -2.95
N GLY A 14 12.23 -5.92 -2.79
CA GLY A 14 13.19 -5.21 -3.62
C GLY A 14 12.73 -5.14 -5.08
N ASN A 15 13.46 -5.80 -5.99
CA ASN A 15 13.16 -5.85 -7.43
C ASN A 15 12.87 -7.29 -7.91
N ASN A 16 12.68 -8.25 -7.00
CA ASN A 16 12.48 -9.65 -7.37
C ASN A 16 11.00 -9.91 -7.69
N GLU A 17 10.65 -9.86 -8.97
CA GLU A 17 9.29 -10.13 -9.49
C GLU A 17 8.76 -11.51 -9.08
N ASP A 18 9.64 -12.50 -8.89
CA ASP A 18 9.25 -13.86 -8.47
C ASP A 18 8.69 -13.89 -7.03
N LEU A 19 9.17 -13.01 -6.14
CA LEU A 19 8.67 -12.90 -4.76
C LEU A 19 7.37 -12.10 -4.66
N GLU A 20 7.08 -11.23 -5.64
CA GLU A 20 5.89 -10.39 -5.63
C GLU A 20 4.60 -11.20 -5.89
N ASN A 21 4.75 -12.33 -6.61
CA ASN A 21 3.67 -13.22 -7.04
C ASN A 21 3.40 -14.38 -6.08
N ASP A 22 4.28 -14.64 -5.11
CA ASP A 22 4.02 -15.66 -4.10
C ASP A 22 3.03 -15.13 -3.04
N ILE A 23 1.79 -15.58 -3.17
CA ILE A 23 0.68 -15.24 -2.28
C ILE A 23 0.98 -15.63 -0.82
N ASN A 24 1.81 -16.66 -0.57
CA ASN A 24 2.15 -17.09 0.79
C ASN A 24 3.21 -16.19 1.44
N LEU A 25 3.94 -15.41 0.65
CA LEU A 25 4.94 -14.44 1.13
C LEU A 25 4.34 -13.03 1.35
N ARG A 26 3.09 -12.78 0.91
CA ARG A 26 2.44 -11.48 1.05
C ARG A 26 2.06 -11.17 2.50
N LEU A 27 2.87 -10.32 3.12
CA LEU A 27 2.56 -9.74 4.43
C LEU A 27 1.33 -8.81 4.34
N PRO A 28 0.37 -8.89 5.29
CA PRO A 28 -0.71 -7.92 5.37
C PRO A 28 -0.18 -6.49 5.52
N LEU A 29 -0.72 -5.54 4.74
CA LEU A 29 -0.15 -4.19 4.63
C LEU A 29 -0.06 -3.45 5.99
N HIS A 30 -1.01 -3.70 6.90
CA HIS A 30 -1.00 -3.11 8.25
C HIS A 30 0.10 -3.66 9.18
N ARG A 31 0.82 -4.72 8.78
CA ARG A 31 1.99 -5.25 9.50
C ARG A 31 3.31 -4.79 8.91
N CYS A 32 3.28 -4.04 7.82
CA CYS A 32 4.50 -3.63 7.15
C CYS A 32 5.26 -2.57 7.93
N ASP A 33 6.58 -2.76 8.05
CA ASP A 33 7.51 -1.76 8.54
C ASP A 33 8.57 -1.49 7.47
N ILE A 34 8.73 -0.22 7.11
CA ILE A 34 9.71 0.24 6.11
C ILE A 34 10.99 0.77 6.77
N TYR A 35 11.09 0.73 8.10
CA TYR A 35 12.26 1.16 8.84
C TYR A 35 13.53 0.42 8.37
N GLY A 36 14.63 1.17 8.24
CA GLY A 36 15.92 0.63 7.78
C GLY A 36 16.02 0.35 6.27
N SER A 37 14.92 0.41 5.51
CA SER A 37 14.92 0.15 4.06
C SER A 37 15.55 1.30 3.26
N LYS A 38 16.84 1.15 2.95
CA LYS A 38 17.57 2.08 2.06
C LYS A 38 16.97 2.14 0.66
N LYS A 39 16.44 1.02 0.15
CA LYS A 39 15.81 0.94 -1.18
C LYS A 39 14.53 1.78 -1.24
N ALA A 40 13.62 1.58 -0.28
CA ALA A 40 12.39 2.37 -0.19
C ALA A 40 12.71 3.86 0.03
N GLY A 41 13.67 4.17 0.90
CA GLY A 41 14.14 5.54 1.13
C GLY A 41 14.69 6.21 -0.13
N LYS A 42 15.49 5.49 -0.93
CA LYS A 42 16.02 6.00 -2.21
C LYS A 42 14.88 6.33 -3.19
N ARG A 43 13.90 5.44 -3.34
CA ARG A 43 12.77 5.67 -4.26
C ARG A 43 11.88 6.83 -3.79
N LEU A 44 11.61 6.91 -2.49
CA LEU A 44 10.89 8.04 -1.91
C LEU A 44 11.62 9.36 -2.17
N GLN A 45 12.95 9.39 -1.98
CA GLN A 45 13.76 10.57 -2.23
C GLN A 45 13.73 10.98 -3.72
N GLU A 46 13.80 10.03 -4.65
CA GLU A 46 13.73 10.30 -6.10
C GLU A 46 12.40 10.99 -6.48
N MET A 47 11.28 10.52 -5.93
CA MET A 47 9.99 11.18 -6.11
C MET A 47 9.97 12.58 -5.49
N MET A 48 10.39 12.72 -4.22
CA MET A 48 10.31 13.97 -3.47
C MET A 48 11.22 15.07 -4.02
N LYS A 49 12.38 14.71 -4.60
CA LYS A 49 13.32 15.65 -5.23
C LYS A 49 12.70 16.49 -6.35
N LEU A 50 11.66 15.99 -7.01
CA LEU A 50 10.97 16.71 -8.06
C LEU A 50 10.06 17.82 -7.51
N GLY A 51 9.57 17.69 -6.28
CA GLY A 51 8.65 18.65 -5.67
C GLY A 51 7.48 19.00 -6.60
N SER A 52 7.22 20.29 -6.77
CA SER A 52 6.18 20.81 -7.67
C SER A 52 6.66 21.05 -9.12
N SER A 53 7.90 20.67 -9.47
CA SER A 53 8.43 20.87 -10.83
C SER A 53 7.81 19.92 -11.88
N GLN A 54 7.17 18.85 -11.43
CA GLN A 54 6.50 17.86 -12.27
C GLN A 54 5.06 17.66 -11.81
N HIS A 55 4.18 17.30 -12.75
CA HIS A 55 2.80 16.95 -12.40
C HIS A 55 2.78 15.75 -11.45
N TRP A 56 1.89 15.79 -10.46
CA TRP A 56 1.86 14.80 -9.37
C TRP A 56 1.75 13.36 -9.90
N SER A 57 1.01 13.11 -10.98
CA SER A 57 0.87 11.76 -11.55
C SER A 57 2.20 11.20 -12.08
N LYS A 58 3.06 12.05 -12.64
CA LYS A 58 4.41 11.65 -13.09
C LYS A 58 5.30 11.33 -11.89
N THR A 59 5.22 12.14 -10.84
CA THR A 59 5.98 11.88 -9.61
C THR A 59 5.49 10.62 -8.90
N LEU A 60 4.17 10.38 -8.86
CA LEU A 60 3.56 9.19 -8.29
C LEU A 60 4.02 7.91 -8.99
N LYS A 61 4.15 7.95 -10.33
CA LYS A 61 4.62 6.83 -11.14
C LYS A 61 6.04 6.40 -10.79
N ILE A 62 6.90 7.34 -10.41
CA ILE A 62 8.27 7.01 -10.00
C ILE A 62 8.24 6.07 -8.81
N LEU A 63 7.42 6.36 -7.80
CA LEU A 63 7.32 5.51 -6.63
C LEU A 63 6.54 4.23 -6.94
N THR A 64 5.31 4.38 -7.42
CA THR A 64 4.29 3.31 -7.44
C THR A 64 4.19 2.54 -8.75
N GLY A 65 4.85 2.98 -9.82
CA GLY A 65 4.65 2.48 -11.17
C GLY A 65 3.32 2.91 -11.82
N LYS A 66 2.43 3.58 -11.08
CA LYS A 66 1.08 3.97 -11.51
C LYS A 66 0.93 5.47 -11.63
N GLU A 67 0.10 5.91 -12.57
CA GLU A 67 -0.20 7.34 -12.78
C GLU A 67 -1.49 7.78 -12.08
N TYR A 68 -2.27 6.84 -11.55
CA TYR A 68 -3.55 7.08 -10.89
C TYR A 68 -3.56 6.49 -9.48
N ILE A 69 -4.36 7.08 -8.60
CA ILE A 69 -4.54 6.62 -7.22
C ILE A 69 -5.73 5.67 -7.17
N THR A 70 -5.60 4.57 -6.43
CA THR A 70 -6.71 3.65 -6.15
C THR A 70 -7.01 3.60 -4.66
N ALA A 71 -8.25 3.27 -4.31
CA ALA A 71 -8.64 2.99 -2.93
C ALA A 71 -8.17 1.61 -2.46
N LYS A 72 -7.72 0.74 -3.37
CA LYS A 72 -7.42 -0.67 -3.07
C LYS A 72 -6.42 -0.85 -1.92
N PRO A 73 -5.24 -0.19 -1.91
CA PRO A 73 -4.31 -0.32 -0.79
C PRO A 73 -4.88 0.14 0.57
N LEU A 74 -5.81 1.09 0.55
CA LEU A 74 -6.49 1.53 1.79
C LEU A 74 -7.43 0.43 2.28
N LEU A 75 -8.21 -0.18 1.38
CA LEU A 75 -9.09 -1.30 1.73
C LEU A 75 -8.29 -2.53 2.20
N ASP A 76 -7.17 -2.84 1.53
CA ASP A 76 -6.31 -3.97 1.88
C ASP A 76 -5.68 -3.77 3.28
N TYR A 77 -5.31 -2.53 3.65
CA TYR A 77 -4.84 -2.21 5.00
C TYR A 77 -5.88 -2.54 6.09
N TYR A 78 -7.14 -2.17 5.86
CA TYR A 78 -8.24 -2.35 6.81
C TYR A 78 -9.01 -3.67 6.64
N GLU A 79 -8.57 -4.56 5.75
CA GLU A 79 -9.28 -5.81 5.46
C GLU A 79 -9.61 -6.64 6.72
N PRO A 80 -8.70 -6.81 7.72
CA PRO A 80 -9.00 -7.63 8.89
C PRO A 80 -10.12 -7.05 9.75
N ILE A 81 -10.08 -5.75 10.03
CA ILE A 81 -11.12 -5.10 10.83
C ILE A 81 -12.43 -5.04 10.06
N TYR A 82 -12.39 -4.84 8.74
CA TYR A 82 -13.58 -4.89 7.90
C TYR A 82 -14.26 -6.26 7.92
N LYS A 83 -13.49 -7.35 7.84
CA LYS A 83 -13.99 -8.72 7.96
C LYS A 83 -14.64 -8.96 9.32
N TRP A 84 -13.97 -8.53 10.40
CA TRP A 84 -14.50 -8.63 11.75
C TRP A 84 -15.79 -7.83 11.93
N LEU A 85 -15.84 -6.58 11.43
CA LEU A 85 -17.01 -5.72 11.50
C LEU A 85 -18.21 -6.33 10.77
N LYS A 86 -18.01 -6.93 9.59
CA LYS A 86 -19.08 -7.64 8.87
C LYS A 86 -19.69 -8.76 9.70
N GLN A 87 -18.85 -9.59 10.32
CA GLN A 87 -19.31 -10.69 11.17
C GLN A 87 -20.08 -10.15 12.38
N TYR A 88 -19.56 -9.11 13.02
CA TYR A 88 -20.18 -8.48 14.18
C TYR A 88 -21.57 -7.90 13.82
N VAL A 89 -21.66 -7.12 12.74
CA VAL A 89 -22.92 -6.54 12.26
C VAL A 89 -23.95 -7.63 11.97
N GLN A 90 -23.54 -8.72 11.33
CA GLN A 90 -24.42 -9.84 11.01
C GLN A 90 -24.88 -10.58 12.28
N LEU A 91 -23.99 -10.81 13.25
CA LEU A 91 -24.31 -11.50 14.50
C LEU A 91 -25.37 -10.76 15.33
N TYR A 92 -25.31 -9.43 15.33
CA TYR A 92 -26.18 -8.58 16.13
C TYR A 92 -27.33 -7.94 15.34
N ASN A 93 -27.52 -8.30 14.07
CA ASN A 93 -28.53 -7.72 13.16
C ASN A 93 -28.53 -6.18 13.16
N ILE A 94 -27.34 -5.58 13.15
CA ILE A 94 -27.19 -4.13 13.20
C ILE A 94 -27.54 -3.53 11.83
N PRO A 95 -28.49 -2.58 11.74
CA PRO A 95 -28.76 -1.89 10.48
C PRO A 95 -27.54 -1.08 10.04
N VAL A 96 -27.16 -1.21 8.76
CA VAL A 96 -26.02 -0.47 8.17
C VAL A 96 -26.56 0.65 7.30
N GLY A 97 -26.13 1.88 7.58
CA GLY A 97 -26.62 3.09 6.93
C GLY A 97 -27.20 4.06 7.95
N TRP A 98 -27.89 5.07 7.44
CA TRP A 98 -28.65 6.04 8.23
C TRP A 98 -30.14 5.88 7.96
#